data_AF-A0A970HQJ0-F1
#
_entry.id   AF-A0A970HQJ0-F1
#
_cell.length_a   1.000
_cell.length_b   1.000
_cell.length_c   1.000
_cell.angle_alpha   90.00
_cell.angle_beta   90.00
_cell.angle_gamma   90.00
#
_symmetry.space_group_name_H-M   'P 1'
#
loop_
_entity.id
_entity.type
_entity.pdbx_description
1 polymer ?
#
loop_
_entity_poly.entity_id
_entity_poly.type
_entity_poly.pdbx_seq_one_letter_code
_entity_poly.pdbx_strand_id
1 'polypeptide(L)'
;MKKILVICIAILAALALYSFIPTPGDFNLYDNVIRLHIIANSNTDADQVLKLDVRDAVLDTVADLVADAATKEEAEKALLLSLDIINDVASGVAGASGYKNYKTETSLTTEYYSEKRYENIALPAGNYTSLRVVIGEGDGENWWCVLFPKICTKPAIAKGSVSEKALFIEAGFTPSQYKIITETNNARYVVKFKLIEILTNLFKKK
;
A
#
# COMPACT_ATOMS: atom_id res chain seq x y z
N MET A 1 42.76 31.90 17.00
CA MET A 1 42.77 30.98 15.84
C MET A 1 42.36 29.55 16.19
N LYS A 2 43.05 28.83 17.11
CA LYS A 2 42.69 27.44 17.49
C LYS A 2 41.25 27.27 17.98
N LYS A 3 40.72 28.21 18.78
CA LYS A 3 39.33 28.16 19.27
C LYS A 3 38.28 28.27 18.14
N ILE A 4 38.55 29.11 17.13
CA ILE A 4 37.68 29.28 15.97
C ILE A 4 37.69 28.01 15.12
N LEU A 5 38.87 27.40 14.93
CA LEU A 5 39.02 26.15 14.18
C LEU A 5 38.24 24.99 14.83
N VAL A 6 38.29 24.87 16.16
CA VAL A 6 37.55 23.83 16.90
C VAL A 6 36.04 24.03 16.77
N ILE A 7 35.56 25.28 16.83
CA ILE A 7 34.13 25.59 16.64
C ILE A 7 33.68 25.23 15.22
N CYS A 8 34.47 25.56 14.19
CA CYS A 8 34.15 25.20 12.81
C CYS A 8 34.08 23.67 12.60
N ILE A 9 35.01 22.91 13.20
CA ILE A 9 35.01 21.45 13.12
C ILE A 9 33.79 20.86 13.85
N ALA A 10 33.42 21.39 15.01
CA ALA A 10 32.23 20.95 15.75
C ALA A 10 30.93 21.21 14.98
N ILE A 11 30.82 22.36 14.30
CA ILE A 11 29.66 22.69 13.44
C ILE A 11 29.60 21.76 12.23
N LEU A 12 30.73 21.50 11.57
CA LEU A 12 30.82 20.54 10.45
C LEU A 12 30.44 19.12 10.89
N ALA A 13 30.90 18.68 12.06
CA ALA A 13 30.56 17.38 12.62
C ALA A 13 29.05 17.31 12.97
N ALA A 14 28.48 18.36 13.55
CA ALA A 14 27.05 18.42 13.85
C ALA A 14 26.18 18.41 12.57
N LEU A 15 26.59 19.12 11.51
CA LEU A 15 25.92 19.11 10.21
C LEU A 15 26.05 17.75 9.51
N ALA A 16 27.20 17.09 9.62
CA ALA A 16 27.39 15.74 9.12
C ALA A 16 26.51 14.74 9.89
N LEU A 17 26.44 14.83 11.22
CA LEU A 17 25.56 14.00 12.04
C LEU A 17 24.07 14.25 11.72
N TYR A 18 23.69 15.50 11.44
CA TYR A 18 22.32 15.85 11.01
C TYR A 18 21.95 15.22 9.66
N SER A 19 22.93 14.95 8.79
CA SER A 19 22.69 14.24 7.52
C SER A 19 22.48 12.73 7.66
N PHE A 20 22.81 12.16 8.82
CA PHE A 20 22.50 10.77 9.17
C PHE A 20 21.17 10.63 9.92
N ILE A 21 20.50 11.72 10.29
CA ILE A 21 19.15 11.65 10.88
C ILE A 21 18.18 11.31 9.75
N PRO A 22 17.49 10.15 9.80
CA PRO A 22 16.48 9.80 8.81
C PRO A 22 15.40 10.87 8.81
N THR A 23 15.05 11.41 7.65
CA THR A 23 13.87 12.24 7.51
C THR A 23 12.63 11.36 7.69
N PRO A 24 11.69 11.68 8.60
CA PRO A 24 10.39 11.02 8.60
C PRO A 24 9.70 11.35 7.27
N GLY A 25 9.34 10.32 6.52
CA GLY A 25 8.72 10.44 5.20
C GLY A 25 9.58 9.84 4.08
N ASP A 26 8.95 8.98 3.28
CA ASP A 26 9.38 8.35 2.02
C ASP A 26 10.09 6.99 2.01
N PHE A 27 10.45 6.36 3.13
CA PHE A 27 11.27 5.12 3.08
C PHE A 27 10.61 3.80 3.44
N ASN A 28 9.29 3.73 3.53
CA ASN A 28 8.65 2.43 3.69
C ASN A 28 7.34 2.31 2.91
N LEU A 29 7.44 1.75 1.71
CA LEU A 29 6.28 1.37 0.89
C LEU A 29 5.33 0.46 1.68
N TYR A 30 5.88 -0.44 2.51
CA TYR A 30 5.09 -1.35 3.37
C TYR A 30 4.26 -0.56 4.40
N ASP A 31 4.81 0.52 4.95
CA ASP A 31 4.14 1.35 5.96
C ASP A 31 3.10 2.30 5.35
N ASN A 32 2.91 2.32 4.03
CA ASN A 32 1.91 3.16 3.37
C ASN A 32 0.91 2.37 2.53
N VAL A 33 0.98 1.03 2.59
CA VAL A 33 0.15 0.15 1.77
C VAL A 33 -0.73 -0.74 2.65
N ILE A 34 -2.03 -0.80 2.33
CA ILE A 34 -2.97 -1.79 2.85
C ILE A 34 -3.39 -2.68 1.67
N ARG A 35 -3.30 -3.99 1.85
CA ARG A 35 -3.65 -4.97 0.82
C ARG A 35 -4.99 -5.63 1.15
N LEU A 36 -5.66 -6.13 0.11
CA LEU A 36 -6.82 -7.00 0.23
C LEU A 36 -6.38 -8.43 -0.05
N HIS A 37 -6.79 -9.35 0.81
CA HIS A 37 -6.61 -10.78 0.65
C HIS A 37 -7.95 -11.48 0.79
N ILE A 38 -8.44 -12.09 -0.30
CA ILE A 38 -9.68 -12.89 -0.26
C ILE A 38 -9.33 -14.33 -0.58
N ILE A 39 -9.75 -15.24 0.28
CA ILE A 39 -9.46 -16.67 0.19
C ILE A 39 -10.77 -17.39 -0.07
N ALA A 40 -10.83 -18.16 -1.16
CA ALA A 40 -11.99 -18.96 -1.50
C ALA A 40 -12.13 -20.17 -0.57
N ASN A 41 -13.33 -20.72 -0.48
CA ASN A 41 -13.57 -21.96 0.24
C ASN A 41 -12.79 -23.14 -0.35
N SER A 42 -12.76 -23.27 -1.68
CA SER A 42 -12.01 -24.30 -2.41
C SER A 42 -11.62 -23.84 -3.83
N ASN A 43 -10.99 -24.72 -4.61
CA ASN A 43 -10.58 -24.47 -6.00
C ASN A 43 -11.64 -24.85 -7.04
N THR A 44 -12.87 -25.15 -6.63
CA THR A 44 -13.95 -25.37 -7.59
C THR A 44 -14.30 -24.07 -8.32
N ASP A 45 -14.69 -24.17 -9.59
CA ASP A 45 -15.06 -23.00 -10.40
C ASP A 45 -16.13 -22.14 -9.70
N ALA A 46 -17.08 -22.77 -9.01
CA ALA A 46 -18.13 -22.09 -8.28
C ALA A 46 -17.60 -21.27 -7.09
N ASP A 47 -16.67 -21.83 -6.31
CA ASP A 47 -16.04 -21.10 -5.20
C ASP A 47 -15.10 -19.99 -5.69
N GLN A 48 -14.47 -20.19 -6.85
CA GLN A 48 -13.65 -19.17 -7.49
C GLN A 48 -14.51 -18.01 -8.01
N VAL A 49 -15.68 -18.27 -8.60
CA VAL A 49 -16.64 -17.23 -8.98
C VAL A 49 -17.16 -16.50 -7.75
N LEU A 50 -17.58 -17.22 -6.70
CA LEU A 50 -18.04 -16.62 -5.46
C LEU A 50 -16.99 -15.69 -4.83
N LYS A 51 -15.70 -16.07 -4.86
CA LYS A 51 -14.60 -15.21 -4.40
C LYS A 51 -14.56 -13.87 -5.15
N LEU A 52 -14.79 -13.87 -6.47
CA LEU A 52 -14.80 -12.65 -7.27
C LEU A 52 -16.03 -11.78 -6.96
N ASP A 53 -17.19 -12.38 -6.72
CA ASP A 53 -18.39 -11.65 -6.32
C ASP A 53 -18.22 -11.00 -4.94
N VAL A 54 -17.70 -11.77 -3.96
CA VAL A 54 -17.37 -11.25 -2.62
C VAL A 54 -16.33 -10.13 -2.72
N ARG A 55 -15.31 -10.30 -3.56
CA ARG A 55 -14.31 -9.26 -3.83
C ARG A 55 -14.94 -7.96 -4.28
N ASP A 56 -15.83 -8.00 -5.26
CA ASP A 56 -16.39 -6.79 -5.84
C ASP A 56 -17.27 -6.05 -4.82
N ALA A 57 -18.07 -6.79 -4.05
CA ALA A 57 -18.89 -6.21 -2.98
C ALA A 57 -18.06 -5.62 -1.82
N VAL A 58 -17.00 -6.32 -1.41
CA VAL A 58 -16.07 -5.84 -0.37
C VAL A 58 -15.32 -4.61 -0.86
N LEU A 59 -14.84 -4.59 -2.10
CA LEU A 59 -14.12 -3.44 -2.67
C LEU A 59 -15.01 -2.20 -2.73
N ASP A 60 -16.28 -2.34 -3.13
CA ASP A 60 -17.23 -1.23 -3.16
C ASP A 60 -17.49 -0.69 -1.75
N THR A 61 -17.73 -1.58 -0.78
CA THR A 61 -17.95 -1.20 0.63
C THR A 61 -16.72 -0.50 1.22
N VAL A 62 -15.53 -1.07 1.02
CA VAL A 62 -14.28 -0.52 1.54
C VAL A 62 -13.97 0.83 0.92
N ALA A 63 -14.26 1.03 -0.37
CA ALA A 63 -14.02 2.31 -1.05
C ALA A 63 -14.73 3.48 -0.37
N ASP A 64 -15.96 3.25 0.10
CA ASP A 64 -16.75 4.23 0.84
C ASP A 64 -16.22 4.40 2.28
N LEU A 65 -15.90 3.30 2.98
CA LEU A 65 -15.38 3.34 4.36
C LEU A 65 -14.06 4.11 4.50
N VAL A 66 -13.20 4.06 3.47
CA VAL A 66 -11.91 4.76 3.45
C VAL A 66 -11.94 5.97 2.50
N ALA A 67 -13.13 6.47 2.15
CA ALA A 67 -13.29 7.60 1.24
C ALA A 67 -12.54 8.84 1.74
N ASP A 68 -12.72 9.17 3.02
CA ASP A 68 -12.19 10.36 3.68
C ASP A 68 -10.81 10.17 4.33
N ALA A 69 -10.25 8.96 4.27
CA ALA A 69 -8.94 8.68 4.83
C ALA A 69 -7.83 9.32 3.98
N ALA A 70 -7.07 10.24 4.57
CA ALA A 70 -5.91 10.87 3.95
C ALA A 70 -4.61 10.09 4.23
N THR A 71 -4.56 9.33 5.32
CA THR A 71 -3.40 8.50 5.69
C THR A 71 -3.74 7.02 5.82
N LYS A 72 -2.69 6.18 5.82
CA LYS A 72 -2.84 4.74 6.04
C LYS A 72 -3.46 4.47 7.42
N GLU A 73 -3.02 5.17 8.46
CA GLU A 73 -3.49 4.99 9.83
C GLU A 73 -4.98 5.32 9.97
N GLU A 74 -5.46 6.35 9.27
CA GLU A 74 -6.88 6.68 9.20
C GLU A 74 -7.67 5.59 8.48
N ALA A 75 -7.14 5.07 7.37
CA ALA A 75 -7.75 3.96 6.64
C ALA A 75 -7.78 2.67 7.47
N GLU A 76 -6.68 2.30 8.15
CA GLU A 76 -6.62 1.14 9.04
C GLU A 76 -7.63 1.26 10.18
N LYS A 77 -7.74 2.45 10.79
CA LYS A 77 -8.72 2.69 11.85
C LYS A 77 -10.16 2.54 11.34
N ALA A 78 -10.47 3.09 10.16
CA ALA A 78 -11.79 2.95 9.56
C ALA A 78 -12.13 1.48 9.26
N LEU A 79 -11.16 0.73 8.74
CA LEU A 79 -11.29 -0.71 8.48
C LEU A 79 -11.49 -1.51 9.77
N LEU A 80 -10.69 -1.26 10.81
CA LEU A 80 -10.80 -1.94 12.11
C LEU A 80 -12.17 -1.73 12.75
N LEU A 81 -12.72 -0.51 12.66
CA LEU A 81 -14.06 -0.20 13.18
C LEU A 81 -15.19 -0.82 12.36
N SER A 82 -14.90 -1.28 11.14
CA SER A 82 -15.89 -1.74 10.17
C SER A 82 -15.71 -3.22 9.79
N LEU A 83 -14.88 -3.99 10.50
CA LEU A 83 -14.62 -5.40 10.19
C LEU A 83 -15.91 -6.22 10.16
N ASP A 84 -16.82 -6.00 11.12
CA ASP A 84 -18.10 -6.70 11.17
C ASP A 84 -18.97 -6.36 9.95
N ILE A 85 -19.02 -5.08 9.56
CA ILE A 85 -19.77 -4.62 8.37
C ILE A 85 -19.21 -5.29 7.10
N ILE A 86 -17.88 -5.32 6.95
CA ILE A 86 -17.23 -5.94 5.80
C ILE A 86 -17.50 -7.45 5.79
N ASN A 87 -17.48 -8.09 6.96
CA ASN A 87 -17.77 -9.51 7.09
C ASN A 87 -19.23 -9.83 6.73
N ASP A 88 -20.18 -8.99 7.17
CA ASP A 88 -21.60 -9.13 6.86
C ASP A 88 -21.86 -8.96 5.36
N VAL A 89 -21.14 -8.06 4.68
CA VAL A 89 -21.20 -7.94 3.22
C VAL A 89 -20.71 -9.22 2.54
N ALA A 90 -19.56 -9.75 2.96
CA ALA A 90 -19.03 -11.00 2.41
C ALA A 90 -19.98 -12.19 2.64
N SER A 91 -20.51 -12.32 3.86
CA SER A 91 -21.48 -13.35 4.23
C SER A 91 -22.80 -13.20 3.46
N GLY A 92 -23.28 -11.97 3.30
CA GLY A 92 -24.49 -11.64 2.55
C GLY A 92 -24.40 -12.05 1.09
N VAL A 93 -23.26 -11.77 0.44
CA VAL A 93 -22.99 -12.20 -0.95
C VAL A 93 -22.97 -13.72 -1.04
N ALA A 94 -22.24 -14.42 -0.16
CA ALA A 94 -22.23 -15.88 -0.13
C ALA A 94 -23.63 -16.47 0.05
N GLY A 95 -24.42 -15.94 0.98
CA GLY A 95 -25.80 -16.35 1.22
C GLY A 95 -26.72 -16.12 0.02
N ALA A 96 -26.60 -14.97 -0.64
CA ALA A 96 -27.38 -14.62 -1.84
C ALA A 96 -27.04 -15.52 -3.04
N SER A 97 -25.77 -15.91 -3.18
CA SER A 97 -25.29 -16.86 -4.20
C SER A 97 -25.62 -18.33 -3.87
N GLY A 98 -26.34 -18.61 -2.77
CA GLY A 98 -26.83 -19.94 -2.40
C GLY A 98 -25.98 -20.67 -1.35
N TYR A 99 -24.90 -20.08 -0.85
CA TYR A 99 -23.95 -20.68 0.08
C TYR A 99 -24.21 -20.29 1.54
N LYS A 100 -25.44 -20.48 2.02
CA LYS A 100 -25.86 -20.07 3.39
C LYS A 100 -25.08 -20.71 4.53
N ASN A 101 -24.38 -21.81 4.26
CA ASN A 101 -23.60 -22.54 5.25
C ASN A 101 -22.13 -22.08 5.29
N TYR A 102 -21.69 -21.27 4.34
CA TYR A 102 -20.33 -20.76 4.33
C TYR A 102 -20.21 -19.66 5.36
N LYS A 103 -19.35 -19.90 6.35
CA LYS A 103 -18.93 -18.86 7.28
C LYS A 103 -17.94 -17.94 6.57
N THR A 104 -17.97 -16.66 6.90
CA THR A 104 -16.93 -15.73 6.49
C THR A 104 -16.23 -15.17 7.72
N GLU A 105 -14.93 -14.96 7.59
CA GLU A 105 -14.12 -14.33 8.62
C GLU A 105 -13.33 -13.18 8.02
N THR A 106 -13.49 -12.00 8.59
CA THR A 106 -12.78 -10.79 8.17
C THR A 106 -11.87 -10.30 9.28
N SER A 107 -10.61 -10.00 8.95
CA SER A 107 -9.60 -9.55 9.90
C SER A 107 -8.65 -8.54 9.26
N LEU A 108 -8.05 -7.68 10.08
CA LEU A 108 -6.93 -6.84 9.68
C LEU A 108 -5.67 -7.37 10.36
N THR A 109 -4.72 -7.88 9.57
CA THR A 109 -3.52 -8.55 10.09
C THR A 109 -2.29 -8.22 9.26
N THR A 110 -1.12 -8.57 9.76
CA THR A 110 0.14 -8.44 9.02
C THR A 110 0.45 -9.77 8.33
N GLU A 111 0.52 -9.75 7.00
CA GLU A 111 0.84 -10.94 6.19
C GLU A 111 2.12 -10.72 5.38
N TYR A 112 2.89 -11.80 5.20
CA TYR A 112 4.04 -11.79 4.29
C TYR A 112 3.58 -12.05 2.86
N TYR A 113 4.01 -11.19 1.94
CA TYR A 113 3.76 -11.31 0.52
C TYR A 113 5.05 -11.54 -0.24
N SER A 114 5.02 -12.44 -1.21
CA SER A 114 6.06 -12.52 -2.23
C SER A 114 6.00 -11.31 -3.17
N GLU A 115 7.07 -11.11 -3.93
CA GLU A 115 7.12 -10.06 -4.95
C GLU A 115 6.00 -10.28 -5.97
N LYS A 116 5.19 -9.25 -6.23
CA LYS A 116 4.10 -9.30 -7.20
C LYS A 116 4.33 -8.27 -8.30
N ARG A 117 4.44 -8.75 -9.54
CA ARG A 117 4.51 -7.92 -10.75
C ARG A 117 3.13 -7.81 -11.38
N TYR A 118 2.71 -6.58 -11.60
CA TYR A 118 1.63 -6.19 -12.50
C TYR A 118 2.26 -5.60 -13.78
N GLU A 119 1.47 -5.33 -14.82
CA GLU A 119 1.99 -4.92 -16.13
C GLU A 119 2.96 -3.73 -16.06
N ASN A 120 2.65 -2.73 -15.23
CA ASN A 120 3.44 -1.49 -15.16
C ASN A 120 4.03 -1.20 -13.76
N ILE A 121 3.81 -2.08 -12.78
CA ILE A 121 4.30 -1.92 -11.40
C ILE A 121 4.76 -3.24 -10.78
N ALA A 122 5.75 -3.20 -9.89
CA ALA A 122 6.18 -4.32 -9.06
C ALA A 122 6.10 -3.94 -7.58
N LEU A 123 5.36 -4.75 -6.80
CA LEU A 123 5.33 -4.66 -5.35
C LEU A 123 6.39 -5.59 -4.77
N PRO A 124 7.35 -5.08 -3.98
CA PRO A 124 8.43 -5.88 -3.41
C PRO A 124 7.90 -6.84 -2.34
N ALA A 125 8.64 -7.93 -2.12
CA ALA A 125 8.33 -8.92 -1.11
C ALA A 125 8.53 -8.36 0.31
N GLY A 126 7.58 -8.59 1.21
CA GLY A 126 7.65 -8.08 2.57
C GLY A 126 6.36 -8.26 3.36
N ASN A 127 6.34 -7.74 4.59
CA ASN A 127 5.18 -7.77 5.47
C ASN A 127 4.32 -6.54 5.21
N TYR A 128 3.03 -6.75 4.93
CA TYR A 128 2.07 -5.69 4.68
C TYR A 128 0.88 -5.82 5.63
N THR A 129 0.24 -4.69 5.96
CA THR A 129 -1.12 -4.73 6.51
C THR A 129 -2.06 -5.29 5.44
N SER A 130 -2.86 -6.29 5.81
CA SER A 130 -3.80 -6.99 4.94
C SER A 130 -5.18 -7.02 5.59
N LEU A 131 -6.17 -6.52 4.86
CA LEU A 131 -7.57 -6.83 5.10
C LEU A 131 -7.83 -8.21 4.50
N ARG A 132 -7.98 -9.20 5.37
CA ARG A 132 -8.14 -10.61 5.00
C ARG A 132 -9.59 -11.03 5.18
N VAL A 133 -10.18 -11.59 4.12
CA VAL A 133 -11.53 -12.18 4.10
C VAL A 133 -11.41 -13.65 3.71
N VAL A 134 -11.78 -14.54 4.61
CA VAL A 134 -11.84 -15.99 4.37
C VAL A 134 -13.29 -16.39 4.10
N ILE A 135 -13.51 -17.14 3.04
CA ILE A 135 -14.82 -17.72 2.70
C ILE A 135 -14.75 -19.21 3.00
N GLY A 136 -15.69 -19.72 3.80
CA GLY A 136 -15.76 -21.12 4.19
C GLY A 136 -14.49 -21.58 4.91
N GLU A 137 -13.92 -22.71 4.49
CA GLU A 137 -12.72 -23.29 5.10
C GLU A 137 -11.42 -22.59 4.68
N GLY A 138 -11.44 -21.80 3.60
CA GLY A 138 -10.26 -21.07 3.13
C GLY A 138 -9.17 -21.92 2.47
N ASP A 139 -9.54 -23.06 1.88
CA ASP A 139 -8.61 -23.98 1.20
C ASP A 139 -8.43 -23.68 -0.30
N GLY A 140 -9.11 -22.65 -0.79
CA GLY A 140 -9.10 -22.25 -2.19
C GLY A 140 -8.00 -21.25 -2.55
N GLU A 141 -7.91 -20.95 -3.84
CA GLU A 141 -6.94 -19.99 -4.35
C GLU A 141 -7.18 -18.58 -3.80
N ASN A 142 -6.07 -17.88 -3.59
CA ASN A 142 -6.06 -16.53 -3.03
C ASN A 142 -6.31 -15.49 -4.14
N TRP A 143 -6.95 -14.39 -3.76
CA TRP A 143 -7.02 -13.17 -4.53
C TRP A 143 -6.37 -12.02 -3.77
N TRP A 144 -5.49 -11.28 -4.45
CA TRP A 144 -4.66 -10.26 -3.82
C TRP A 144 -4.79 -8.92 -4.54
N CYS A 145 -4.99 -7.84 -3.79
CA CYS A 145 -5.05 -6.47 -4.31
C CYS A 145 -4.42 -5.44 -3.38
N VAL A 146 -4.25 -4.20 -3.85
CA VAL A 146 -3.87 -3.04 -3.04
C VAL A 146 -5.10 -2.15 -2.82
N LEU A 147 -5.54 -2.02 -1.58
CA LEU A 147 -6.67 -1.19 -1.16
C LEU A 147 -6.28 0.27 -0.97
N PHE A 148 -5.15 0.48 -0.31
CA PHE A 148 -4.59 1.79 -0.02
C PHE A 148 -3.11 1.77 -0.41
N PRO A 149 -2.60 2.74 -1.17
CA PRO A 149 -3.34 3.78 -1.90
C PRO A 149 -4.28 3.15 -2.96
N LYS A 150 -5.34 3.87 -3.37
CA LYS A 150 -6.53 3.35 -4.09
C LYS A 150 -6.25 2.84 -5.52
N ILE A 151 -5.58 1.68 -5.67
CA ILE A 151 -5.31 1.05 -6.99
C ILE A 151 -6.48 0.17 -7.43
N CYS A 152 -7.04 -0.63 -6.52
CA CYS A 152 -8.03 -1.64 -6.87
C CYS A 152 -9.48 -1.16 -6.75
N THR A 153 -9.70 0.06 -6.24
CA THR A 153 -11.03 0.66 -6.25
C THR A 153 -11.28 1.31 -7.62
N LYS A 154 -12.54 1.25 -8.09
CA LYS A 154 -12.97 1.51 -9.47
C LYS A 154 -12.48 2.81 -10.16
N PRO A 155 -12.00 3.90 -9.50
CA PRO A 155 -11.52 5.07 -10.25
C PRO A 155 -10.19 4.85 -11.00
N ALA A 156 -9.33 3.94 -10.53
CA ALA A 156 -7.96 3.81 -11.06
C ALA A 156 -7.89 3.08 -12.42
N ILE A 157 -8.89 2.27 -12.77
CA ILE A 157 -8.90 1.48 -14.01
C ILE A 157 -9.58 2.25 -15.16
N ALA A 158 -10.30 3.33 -14.88
CA ALA A 158 -11.20 3.98 -15.84
C ALA A 158 -10.62 5.16 -16.66
N LYS A 159 -9.38 5.61 -16.43
CA LYS A 159 -8.81 6.78 -17.12
C LYS A 159 -7.60 6.43 -18.01
N GLY A 160 -7.87 5.82 -19.16
CA GLY A 160 -6.90 5.54 -20.22
C GLY A 160 -6.32 6.76 -20.96
N SER A 161 -6.16 7.91 -20.29
CA SER A 161 -5.64 9.14 -20.91
C SER A 161 -4.82 10.03 -19.97
N VAL A 162 -4.50 9.57 -18.76
CA VAL A 162 -3.68 10.29 -17.77
C VAL A 162 -2.33 9.58 -17.68
N SER A 163 -1.22 10.31 -17.61
CA SER A 163 0.10 9.66 -17.46
C SER A 163 0.08 8.75 -16.23
N GLU A 164 0.55 7.50 -16.35
CA GLU A 164 0.48 6.51 -15.27
C GLU A 164 1.00 7.06 -13.95
N LYS A 165 2.09 7.83 -14.01
CA LYS A 165 2.66 8.56 -12.87
C LYS A 165 1.64 9.45 -12.16
N ALA A 166 0.85 10.23 -12.90
CA ALA A 166 -0.17 11.09 -12.32
C ALA A 166 -1.30 10.28 -11.67
N LEU A 167 -1.66 9.13 -12.22
CA LEU A 167 -2.67 8.24 -11.64
C LEU A 167 -2.21 7.60 -10.32
N PHE A 168 -0.95 7.15 -10.23
CA PHE A 168 -0.41 6.63 -8.97
C PHE A 168 -0.22 7.73 -7.92
N ILE A 169 0.15 8.95 -8.33
CA ILE A 169 0.24 10.09 -7.40
C ILE A 169 -1.16 10.49 -6.90
N GLU A 170 -2.16 10.54 -7.79
CA GLU A 170 -3.57 10.78 -7.43
C GLU A 170 -4.11 9.68 -6.50
N ALA A 171 -3.72 8.43 -6.72
CA ALA A 171 -4.10 7.31 -5.87
C ALA A 171 -3.52 7.40 -4.45
N GLY A 172 -2.47 8.21 -4.23
CA GLY A 172 -1.84 8.47 -2.93
C GLY A 172 -0.39 8.03 -2.81
N PHE A 173 0.26 7.58 -3.90
CA PHE A 173 1.69 7.26 -3.88
C PHE A 173 2.55 8.52 -3.98
N THR A 174 3.65 8.56 -3.22
CA THR A 174 4.65 9.63 -3.40
C THR A 174 5.45 9.39 -4.69
N PRO A 175 6.04 10.43 -5.30
CA PRO A 175 6.88 10.27 -6.49
C PRO A 175 8.06 9.29 -6.28
N SER A 176 8.56 9.21 -5.04
CA SER A 176 9.61 8.27 -4.62
C SER A 176 9.09 6.82 -4.65
N GLN A 177 7.88 6.58 -4.12
CA GLN A 177 7.25 5.26 -4.13
C GLN A 177 6.89 4.81 -5.55
N TYR A 178 6.37 5.71 -6.38
CA TYR A 178 6.12 5.44 -7.81
C TYR A 178 7.39 4.94 -8.49
N LYS A 179 8.53 5.59 -8.25
CA LYS A 179 9.82 5.18 -8.83
C LYS A 179 10.23 3.77 -8.38
N ILE A 180 9.99 3.41 -7.12
CA ILE A 180 10.30 2.08 -6.58
C ILE A 180 9.47 1.01 -7.30
N ILE A 181 8.18 1.26 -7.49
CA ILE A 181 7.28 0.29 -8.12
C ILE A 181 7.45 0.22 -9.65
N THR A 182 7.95 1.25 -10.33
CA THR A 182 8.11 1.24 -11.80
C THR A 182 9.52 0.90 -12.30
N GLU A 183 10.59 1.22 -11.55
CA GLU A 183 11.98 1.07 -12.02
C GLU A 183 12.72 -0.16 -11.45
N THR A 184 12.05 -1.30 -11.32
CA THR A 184 12.62 -2.51 -10.68
C THR A 184 13.78 -3.20 -11.41
N ASN A 185 14.15 -2.81 -12.63
CA ASN A 185 15.36 -3.33 -13.30
C ASN A 185 16.67 -2.70 -12.78
N ASN A 186 16.59 -1.69 -11.90
CA ASN A 186 17.74 -1.13 -11.19
C ASN A 186 17.27 -0.61 -9.83
N ALA A 187 16.96 -1.50 -8.88
CA ALA A 187 16.78 -1.13 -7.48
C ALA A 187 18.13 -0.67 -6.88
N ARG A 188 18.66 0.47 -7.36
CA ARG A 188 19.67 1.23 -6.64
C ARG A 188 18.93 1.94 -5.52
N TYR A 189 19.17 1.52 -4.30
CA TYR A 189 19.02 2.39 -3.15
C TYR A 189 19.64 3.76 -3.49
N VAL A 190 18.81 4.77 -3.75
CA VAL A 190 19.30 6.11 -4.00
C VAL A 190 19.58 6.72 -2.64
N VAL A 191 20.79 6.56 -2.14
CA VAL A 191 21.26 7.28 -0.97
C VAL A 191 21.30 8.76 -1.33
N LYS A 192 20.27 9.50 -0.95
CA LYS A 192 20.21 10.95 -1.13
C LYS A 192 20.82 11.63 0.08
N PHE A 193 21.99 12.24 -0.11
CA PHE A 193 22.60 13.09 0.90
C PHE A 193 21.98 14.49 0.82
N LYS A 194 21.23 14.89 1.86
CA LYS A 194 20.60 16.22 1.99
C LYS A 194 21.59 17.38 1.80
N LEU A 195 22.85 17.17 2.19
CA LEU A 195 23.96 18.10 1.94
C LEU A 195 24.17 18.38 0.45
N ILE A 196 24.09 17.37 -0.41
CA ILE A 196 24.29 17.52 -1.85
C ILE A 196 23.09 18.26 -2.46
N GLU A 197 21.85 17.98 -2.04
CA GLU A 197 20.68 18.74 -2.53
C GLU A 197 20.70 20.21 -2.09
N ILE A 198 21.05 20.50 -0.83
CA ILE A 198 21.17 21.88 -0.34
C ILE A 198 22.28 22.62 -1.11
N LEU A 199 23.45 22.00 -1.29
CA LEU A 199 24.53 22.58 -2.09
C LEU A 199 24.08 22.80 -3.54
N THR A 200 23.42 21.82 -4.15
CA THR A 200 22.92 21.95 -5.54
C THR A 200 21.90 23.07 -5.66
N ASN A 201 21.00 23.25 -4.69
CA ASN A 201 20.03 24.35 -4.67
C ASN A 201 20.67 25.71 -4.40
N LEU A 202 21.75 25.77 -3.61
CA LEU A 202 22.56 26.98 -3.43
C LEU A 202 23.35 27.34 -4.70
N PHE A 203 23.86 26.35 -5.45
CA PHE A 203 24.62 26.56 -6.69
C PHE A 203 23.74 26.72 -7.94
N LYS A 204 22.48 26.28 -7.93
CA LYS A 204 21.49 26.52 -9.00
C LYS A 204 20.94 27.95 -9.01
N LYS A 205 21.16 28.73 -7.95
CA LYS A 205 20.62 30.09 -7.79
C LYS A 205 21.59 31.19 -8.27
N LYS A 206 22.53 30.85 -9.17
CA LYS A 206 23.48 31.80 -9.76
C LYS A 206 23.35 31.81 -11.28
#